data_AF-A0A924IJM7-F1
#
_entry.id   AF-A0A924IJM7-F1
#
_cell.length_a   1.000
_cell.length_b   1.000
_cell.length_c   1.000
_cell.angle_alpha   90.00
_cell.angle_beta   90.00
_cell.angle_gamma   90.00
#
_symmetry.space_group_name_H-M   'P 1'
#
loop_
_entity.id
_entity.type
_entity.pdbx_description
1 polymer ?
#
loop_
_entity_poly.entity_id
_entity_poly.type
_entity_poly.pdbx_seq_one_letter_code
_entity_poly.pdbx_strand_id
1 'polypeptide(L)'
;MPVFGSFKVTRTEECPYCSRSLHCCKMCKFYDQRVYNECLEPLADRVVDKEKANFCDYFTLSGGGSSGPSKDDLVNSADALFKK
;
A
#
# COMPACT_ATOMS: atom_id res chain seq x y z
N MET A 1 -22.03 -0.28 -1.96
CA MET A 1 -22.02 -1.00 -0.67
C MET A 1 -20.68 -0.70 0.00
N PRO A 2 -20.63 -0.05 1.18
CA PRO A 2 -19.37 0.37 1.78
C PRO A 2 -18.82 -0.76 2.66
N VAL A 3 -17.67 -1.29 2.29
CA VAL A 3 -16.91 -2.25 3.07
C VAL A 3 -15.68 -1.50 3.63
N PHE A 4 -15.88 -0.79 4.74
CA PHE A 4 -14.83 -0.08 5.48
C PHE A 4 -14.80 -0.59 6.92
N GLY A 5 -14.04 -1.66 7.15
CA GLY A 5 -13.81 -2.24 8.47
C GLY A 5 -12.72 -3.29 8.36
N SER A 6 -11.50 -2.94 8.81
CA SER A 6 -10.34 -3.83 8.96
C SER A 6 -10.29 -4.99 7.96
N PHE A 7 -10.13 -4.68 6.67
CA PHE A 7 -10.12 -5.66 5.60
C PHE A 7 -8.78 -6.40 5.58
N LYS A 8 -8.72 -7.55 6.25
CA LYS A 8 -7.69 -8.55 5.97
C LYS A 8 -7.98 -9.10 4.59
N VAL A 9 -7.25 -8.60 3.61
CA VAL A 9 -7.47 -9.03 2.23
C VAL A 9 -7.08 -10.50 2.11
N THR A 10 -7.98 -11.31 1.58
CA THR A 10 -7.72 -12.72 1.33
C THR A 10 -7.03 -12.88 -0.02
N ARG A 11 -6.22 -13.93 -0.20
CA ARG A 11 -5.51 -14.20 -1.47
C ARG A 11 -6.40 -14.25 -2.72
N THR A 12 -7.67 -14.60 -2.53
CA THR A 12 -8.67 -14.74 -3.60
C THR A 12 -9.41 -13.44 -3.87
N GLU A 13 -9.14 -12.36 -3.11
CA GLU A 13 -9.76 -11.08 -3.39
C GLU A 13 -9.13 -10.43 -4.61
N GLU A 14 -10.00 -10.16 -5.57
CA GLU A 14 -9.70 -9.53 -6.83
C GLU A 14 -10.49 -8.23 -6.93
N CYS A 15 -9.93 -7.25 -7.62
CA CYS A 15 -10.62 -6.00 -7.88
C CYS A 15 -11.85 -6.25 -8.78
N PRO A 16 -13.05 -5.78 -8.41
CA PRO A 16 -14.25 -6.00 -9.21
C PRO A 16 -14.25 -5.26 -10.56
N TYR A 17 -13.35 -4.30 -10.76
CA TYR A 17 -13.26 -3.50 -11.98
C TYR A 17 -12.21 -4.02 -12.98
N CYS A 18 -11.09 -4.56 -12.47
CA CYS A 18 -9.96 -4.97 -13.31
C CYS A 18 -9.53 -6.43 -13.08
N SER A 19 -10.27 -7.19 -12.27
CA SER A 19 -10.03 -8.61 -11.94
C SER A 19 -8.58 -8.90 -11.55
N ARG A 20 -7.90 -7.93 -10.93
CA ARG A 20 -6.50 -8.04 -10.53
C ARG A 20 -6.43 -8.36 -9.05
N SER A 21 -5.51 -9.24 -8.67
CA SER A 21 -5.35 -9.68 -7.29
C SER A 21 -4.99 -8.51 -6.38
N LEU A 22 -5.78 -8.30 -5.33
CA LEU A 22 -5.50 -7.28 -4.32
C LEU A 22 -4.38 -7.70 -3.36
N HIS A 23 -4.18 -9.01 -3.19
CA HIS A 23 -3.14 -9.61 -2.35
C HIS A 23 -1.76 -9.69 -3.04
N CYS A 24 -1.27 -8.58 -3.59
CA CYS A 24 0.03 -8.51 -4.27
C CYS A 24 1.00 -7.58 -3.53
N CYS A 25 2.32 -7.80 -3.63
CA CYS A 25 3.32 -7.00 -2.93
C CYS A 25 3.13 -5.50 -3.16
N LYS A 26 2.79 -5.08 -4.38
CA LYS A 26 2.57 -3.66 -4.71
C LYS A 26 1.45 -2.99 -3.90
N MET A 27 0.47 -3.75 -3.43
CA MET A 27 -0.65 -3.25 -2.62
C MET A 27 -0.38 -3.39 -1.11
N CYS A 28 0.78 -3.92 -0.71
CA CYS A 28 1.17 -4.08 0.69
C CYS A 28 1.78 -2.79 1.24
N LYS A 29 1.50 -2.48 2.51
CA LYS A 29 2.10 -1.33 3.22
C LYS A 29 3.62 -1.46 3.42
N PHE A 30 4.14 -2.68 3.48
CA PHE A 30 5.56 -2.97 3.73
C PHE A 30 6.40 -3.03 2.45
N TYR A 31 5.80 -2.83 1.28
CA TYR A 31 6.50 -2.85 0.02
C TYR A 31 7.26 -1.54 -0.20
N ASP A 32 8.58 -1.64 -0.29
CA ASP A 32 9.46 -0.51 -0.58
C ASP A 32 10.52 -0.96 -1.57
N GLN A 33 10.63 -0.29 -2.73
CA GLN A 33 11.60 -0.63 -3.77
C GLN A 33 13.05 -0.29 -3.39
N ARG A 34 13.26 0.48 -2.32
CA ARG A 34 14.58 0.95 -1.88
C ARG A 34 15.33 -0.08 -1.05
N VAL A 35 14.64 -1.09 -0.54
CA VAL A 35 15.26 -2.14 0.28
C VAL A 35 15.60 -3.37 -0.55
N TYR A 36 16.63 -4.11 -0.13
CA TYR A 36 17.22 -5.23 -0.89
C TYR A 36 16.21 -6.32 -1.28
N ASN A 37 15.25 -6.63 -0.41
CA ASN A 37 14.21 -7.63 -0.66
C ASN A 37 12.90 -7.02 -1.17
N GLU A 38 12.89 -5.72 -1.42
CA GLU A 38 11.71 -4.91 -1.77
C GLU A 38 10.54 -5.05 -0.76
N CYS A 39 10.88 -5.47 0.46
CA CYS A 39 10.01 -5.62 1.62
C CYS A 39 10.77 -5.13 2.85
N LEU A 40 10.12 -4.29 3.65
CA LEU A 40 10.70 -3.78 4.90
C LEU A 40 10.86 -4.88 5.97
N GLU A 41 10.06 -5.94 5.89
CA GLU A 41 10.13 -7.09 6.78
C GLU A 41 11.17 -8.10 6.25
N PRO A 42 12.31 -8.31 6.93
CA PRO A 42 13.36 -9.20 6.46
C PRO A 42 13.02 -10.70 6.60
N LEU A 43 12.04 -11.02 7.45
CA LEU A 43 11.52 -12.38 7.67
C LEU A 43 10.42 -12.77 6.68
N ALA A 44 9.92 -11.82 5.89
CA ALA A 44 8.89 -12.11 4.89
C ALA A 44 9.48 -12.91 3.72
N ASP A 45 8.67 -13.83 3.19
CA ASP A 45 9.07 -14.63 2.03
C ASP A 45 9.31 -13.76 0.79
N ARG A 46 10.38 -14.05 0.05
CA ARG A 46 10.77 -13.27 -1.12
C ARG A 46 9.90 -13.66 -2.33
N VAL A 47 8.98 -12.78 -2.67
CA VAL A 47 8.10 -12.94 -3.84
C VAL A 47 8.79 -12.47 -5.13
N VAL A 48 8.88 -13.36 -6.12
CA VAL A 48 9.39 -13.03 -7.47
C VAL A 48 8.37 -12.19 -8.25
N ASP A 49 7.13 -12.66 -8.31
CA ASP A 49 6.02 -12.00 -9.01
C ASP A 49 5.25 -11.03 -8.11
N LYS A 50 5.73 -9.78 -8.04
CA LYS A 50 5.16 -8.74 -7.15
C LYS A 50 3.78 -8.24 -7.54
N GLU A 51 3.34 -8.51 -8.76
CA GLU A 51 2.02 -8.15 -9.27
C GLU A 51 0.96 -9.24 -9.07
N LYS A 52 1.38 -10.46 -8.72
CA LYS A 52 0.48 -11.60 -8.56
C LYS A 52 0.10 -11.79 -7.09
N ALA A 53 -1.00 -12.50 -6.85
CA ALA A 53 -1.35 -12.99 -5.53
C ALA A 53 -0.19 -13.80 -4.92
N ASN A 54 0.28 -13.39 -3.75
CA ASN A 54 1.32 -14.10 -2.99
C ASN A 54 0.75 -14.74 -1.71
N PHE A 55 1.57 -15.52 -1.01
CA PHE A 55 1.23 -16.20 0.24
C PHE A 55 1.88 -15.53 1.46
N CYS A 56 2.23 -14.25 1.36
CA CYS A 56 2.93 -13.57 2.44
C CYS A 56 1.99 -13.37 3.64
N ASP A 57 2.28 -14.02 4.77
CA ASP A 57 1.52 -13.87 6.02
C ASP A 57 1.60 -12.46 6.62
N TYR A 58 2.65 -11.71 6.28
CA TYR A 58 2.84 -10.31 6.70
C TYR A 58 2.08 -9.31 5.82
N PHE A 59 1.31 -9.78 4.85
CA PHE A 59 0.58 -8.90 3.95
C PHE A 59 -0.42 -8.03 4.71
N THR A 60 -0.30 -6.72 4.51
CA THR A 60 -1.25 -5.74 5.02
C THR A 60 -1.60 -4.79 3.89
N LEU A 61 -2.88 -4.77 3.49
CA LEU A 61 -3.34 -3.90 2.43
C LEU A 61 -3.08 -2.44 2.80
N SER A 62 -2.41 -1.71 1.92
CA SER A 62 -2.28 -0.26 2.00
C SER A 62 -3.60 0.38 1.57
N GLY A 63 -4.59 0.32 2.46
CA GLY A 63 -5.97 0.74 2.18
C GLY A 63 -6.58 1.43 3.39
N GLY A 64 -6.40 2.75 3.48
CA GLY A 64 -7.10 3.63 4.41
C GLY A 64 -6.32 3.95 5.68
N GLY A 65 -5.83 5.19 5.78
CA GLY A 65 -5.34 5.75 7.04
C GLY A 65 -3.89 6.25 7.04
N SER A 66 -3.44 6.89 5.97
CA SER A 66 -2.61 8.07 6.20
C SER A 66 -3.55 9.24 6.04
N SER A 67 -3.94 9.87 7.14
CA SER A 67 -4.32 11.27 7.15
C SER A 67 -3.25 12.02 6.36
N GLY A 68 -3.51 12.26 5.08
CA GLY A 68 -2.69 13.14 4.27
C GLY A 68 -2.59 14.49 4.98
N PRO A 69 -1.52 15.26 4.76
CA PRO A 69 -1.36 16.57 5.35
C PRO A 69 -2.67 17.35 5.25
N SER A 70 -3.07 17.98 6.35
CA SER A 70 -4.28 18.77 6.38
C SER A 70 -4.19 19.88 5.31
N LYS A 71 -5.32 20.40 4.85
CA LYS A 71 -5.31 21.48 3.84
C LYS A 71 -4.38 22.63 4.24
N ASP A 72 -4.27 22.88 5.54
CA ASP A 72 -3.42 23.90 6.14
C ASP A 72 -1.91 23.61 5.96
N ASP A 73 -1.50 22.34 6.07
CA ASP A 73 -0.10 21.91 5.85
C ASP A 73 0.31 22.05 4.37
N LEU A 74 -0.62 21.78 3.45
CA LEU A 74 -0.43 21.93 2.00
C LEU A 74 -0.34 23.40 1.57
N VAL A 75 -1.14 24.29 2.19
CA VAL A 75 -1.13 25.72 1.90
C VAL A 75 0.17 26.37 2.42
N ASN A 76 0.61 26.04 3.63
CA ASN A 76 1.82 26.63 4.21
C ASN A 76 3.09 26.21 3.46
N SER A 77 3.17 24.96 2.99
CA SER A 77 4.28 24.48 2.16
C SER A 77 4.27 25.08 0.76
N ALA A 78 3.09 25.37 0.19
CA ALA A 78 2.98 26.14 -1.05
C ALA A 78 3.48 27.59 -0.86
N ASP A 79 3.04 28.28 0.20
CA ASP A 79 3.44 29.67 0.50
C ASP A 79 4.96 29.83 0.68
N ALA A 80 5.63 28.85 1.30
CA ALA A 80 7.08 28.87 1.48
C ALA A 80 7.87 28.76 0.17
N LEU A 81 7.29 28.15 -0.87
CA LEU A 81 7.94 27.99 -2.19
C LEU A 81 7.82 29.24 -3.07
N PHE A 82 6.81 30.10 -2.82
CA PHE A 82 6.56 31.30 -3.62
C PHE A 82 7.21 32.58 -3.05
N LYS A 83 7.72 32.56 -1.81
CA LYS A 83 8.46 33.70 -1.24
C LYS A 83 9.94 33.63 -1.62
N LYS A 84 10.25 34.33 -2.70
CA LYS A 84 11.57 34.75 -3.16
C LYS A 84 11.49 36.22 -3.53
#